data_AF-A0A0U0J220-F1
#
_entry.id   AF-A0A0U0J220-F1
#
_cell.length_a   1.000
_cell.length_b   1.000
_cell.length_c   1.000
_cell.angle_alpha   90.00
_cell.angle_beta   90.00
_cell.angle_gamma   90.00
#
_symmetry.space_group_name_H-M   'P 1'
#
loop_
_entity.id
_entity.type
_entity.pdbx_description
1 polymer ?
#
loop_
_entity_poly.entity_id
_entity_poly.type
_entity_poly.pdbx_seq_one_letter_code
_entity_poly.pdbx_strand_id
1 'polypeptide(L)'
;MKITQEEVTHVANLSKLRFSEEETAAFATTLSKIVDIVELLGEVDTTGVAPTTTMADRKTVLRPDVAEEGTDRDRLFKNVPEKDNYYIKVPAILDDGGNA
;
A
#
# COMPACT_ATOMS: atom_id res chain seq x y z
N MET A 1 21.04 0.63 -9.53
CA MET A 1 21.02 2.00 -8.91
C MET A 1 21.17 1.89 -7.39
N LYS A 2 21.92 2.78 -6.70
CA LYS A 2 22.09 2.66 -5.23
C LYS A 2 20.98 3.38 -4.48
N ILE A 3 20.25 2.64 -3.65
CA ILE A 3 19.25 3.18 -2.72
C ILE A 3 19.92 3.64 -1.42
N THR A 4 19.54 4.82 -0.97
CA THR A 4 20.00 5.46 0.28
C THR A 4 19.06 5.14 1.44
N GLN A 5 19.56 5.28 2.66
CA GLN A 5 18.75 5.11 3.87
C GLN A 5 17.60 6.12 3.97
N GLU A 6 17.81 7.34 3.45
CA GLU A 6 16.78 8.38 3.38
C GLU A 6 15.62 7.96 2.46
N GLU A 7 15.93 7.37 1.31
CA GLU A 7 14.91 6.83 0.40
C GLU A 7 14.14 5.67 1.03
N VAL A 8 14.82 4.77 1.75
CA VAL A 8 14.14 3.70 2.50
C VAL A 8 13.19 4.28 3.53
N THR A 9 13.64 5.29 4.29
CA THR A 9 12.81 5.97 5.30
C THR A 9 11.62 6.65 4.66
N HIS A 10 11.81 7.31 3.51
CA HIS A 10 10.75 7.94 2.75
C HIS A 10 9.67 6.93 2.30
N VAL A 11 10.08 5.81 1.71
CA VAL A 11 9.15 4.75 1.25
C VAL A 11 8.46 4.06 2.43
N ALA A 12 9.16 3.85 3.56
CA ALA A 12 8.56 3.32 4.78
C ALA A 12 7.44 4.22 5.31
N ASN A 13 7.66 5.54 5.30
CA ASN A 13 6.64 6.53 5.71
C ASN A 13 5.41 6.52 4.79
N LEU A 14 5.61 6.39 3.47
CA LEU A 14 4.52 6.22 2.51
C LEU A 14 3.72 4.93 2.77
N SER A 15 4.41 3.88 3.21
CA SER A 15 3.85 2.56 3.50
C SER A 15 3.30 2.41 4.92
N LYS A 16 3.35 3.47 5.75
CA LYS A 16 2.97 3.45 7.17
C LYS A 16 3.74 2.40 8.00
N LEU A 17 5.00 2.16 7.64
CA LEU A 17 5.92 1.27 8.34
C LEU A 17 6.94 2.08 9.14
N ARG A 18 7.28 1.60 10.33
CA ARG A 18 8.30 2.19 11.20
C ARG A 18 9.43 1.19 11.39
N PHE A 19 10.66 1.65 11.16
CA PHE A 19 11.89 0.87 11.30
C PHE A 19 12.92 1.66 12.10
N SER A 20 13.87 0.96 12.70
CA SER A 20 15.07 1.54 13.31
C SER A 20 16.07 2.01 12.25
N GLU A 21 17.04 2.84 12.67
CA GLU A 21 18.15 3.26 11.80
C GLU A 21 18.99 2.06 11.31
N GLU A 22 19.20 1.06 12.17
CA GLU A 22 19.93 -0.17 11.82
C GLU A 22 19.19 -0.98 10.73
N GLU A 23 17.87 -1.14 10.88
CA GLU A 23 17.04 -1.83 9.89
C GLU A 23 17.00 -1.08 8.56
N THR A 24 16.85 0.25 8.58
CA THR A 24 16.81 1.05 7.35
C THR A 24 18.15 1.01 6.60
N ALA A 25 19.29 0.99 7.30
CA ALA A 25 20.60 0.79 6.68
C ALA A 25 20.74 -0.60 6.03
N ALA A 26 20.27 -1.65 6.71
CA ALA A 26 20.25 -3.01 6.16
C ALA A 26 19.33 -3.13 4.93
N PHE A 27 18.16 -2.48 4.97
CA PHE A 27 17.22 -2.45 3.86
C PHE A 27 17.75 -1.68 2.65
N ALA A 28 18.50 -0.59 2.83
CA ALA A 28 19.11 0.13 1.71
C ALA A 28 19.99 -0.79 0.85
N THR A 29 20.79 -1.65 1.51
CA THR A 29 21.61 -2.66 0.83
C THR A 29 20.76 -3.72 0.13
N THR A 30 19.72 -4.22 0.81
CA THR A 30 18.88 -5.31 0.28
C THR A 30 18.02 -4.84 -0.89
N LEU A 31 17.40 -3.66 -0.77
CA LEU A 31 16.58 -3.07 -1.82
C LEU A 31 17.42 -2.67 -3.03
N SER A 32 18.64 -2.18 -2.84
CA SER A 32 19.57 -1.93 -3.97
C SER A 32 19.78 -3.20 -4.80
N LYS A 33 20.03 -4.35 -4.15
CA LYS A 33 20.19 -5.64 -4.87
C LYS A 33 18.91 -6.05 -5.62
N ILE A 34 17.74 -5.80 -5.06
CA ILE A 34 16.46 -6.12 -5.72
C ILE A 34 16.27 -5.23 -6.95
N VAL A 35 16.56 -3.93 -6.85
CA VAL A 35 16.47 -3.01 -7.98
C VAL A 35 17.48 -3.39 -9.07
N ASP A 36 18.71 -3.73 -8.70
CA ASP A 36 19.72 -4.19 -9.67
C ASP A 36 19.24 -5.45 -10.44
N ILE A 37 18.47 -6.35 -9.81
CA ILE A 37 17.85 -7.50 -10.50
C ILE A 37 16.75 -7.04 -11.45
N VAL A 38 15.92 -6.07 -11.06
CA VAL A 38 14.85 -5.54 -11.91
C VAL A 38 15.40 -4.78 -13.11
N GLU A 39 16.56 -4.12 -12.97
CA GLU A 39 17.25 -3.42 -14.06
C GLU A 39 17.61 -4.36 -15.22
N LEU A 40 17.78 -5.67 -14.98
CA LEU A 40 17.98 -6.68 -16.04
C LEU A 40 16.82 -6.74 -17.04
N LEU A 41 15.60 -6.40 -16.62
CA LEU A 41 14.44 -6.35 -17.52
C LEU A 41 14.56 -5.24 -18.57
N GLY A 42 15.41 -4.23 -18.34
CA GLY A 42 15.69 -3.15 -19.29
C GLY A 42 16.47 -3.58 -20.52
N GLU A 43 17.07 -4.79 -20.52
CA GLU A 43 17.76 -5.35 -21.68
C GLU A 43 16.78 -5.84 -22.77
N VAL A 44 15.50 -5.99 -22.43
CA VAL A 44 14.46 -6.48 -23.34
C VAL A 44 13.80 -5.30 -24.06
N ASP A 45 13.88 -5.27 -25.39
CA ASP A 45 13.18 -4.26 -26.20
C ASP A 45 11.67 -4.47 -26.12
N THR A 46 10.98 -3.46 -25.60
CA THR A 46 9.52 -3.42 -25.48
C THR A 46 8.90 -2.36 -26.41
N THR A 47 9.66 -1.86 -27.39
CA THR A 47 9.17 -0.89 -28.38
C THR A 47 7.97 -1.46 -29.14
N GLY A 48 6.83 -0.78 -29.05
CA GLY A 48 5.58 -1.21 -29.70
C GLY A 48 4.83 -2.34 -28.97
N VAL A 49 5.31 -2.80 -27.82
CA VAL A 49 4.60 -3.78 -26.98
C VAL A 49 3.64 -3.06 -26.05
N ALA A 50 2.34 -3.37 -26.15
CA ALA A 50 1.34 -2.81 -25.25
C ALA A 50 1.49 -3.42 -23.83
N PRO A 51 1.30 -2.62 -22.75
CA PRO A 51 1.32 -3.16 -21.39
C PRO A 51 0.20 -4.17 -21.15
N THR A 52 0.54 -5.31 -20.53
CA THR A 52 -0.45 -6.32 -20.13
C THR A 52 -1.06 -5.95 -18.77
N THR A 53 -2.33 -5.56 -18.75
CA THR A 53 -3.04 -5.19 -17.50
C THR A 53 -3.87 -6.32 -16.89
N THR A 54 -4.33 -7.26 -17.71
CA THR A 54 -5.09 -8.44 -17.30
C THR A 54 -4.89 -9.54 -18.34
N MET A 55 -4.86 -10.80 -17.89
CA MET A 55 -4.63 -11.97 -18.78
C MET A 55 -5.86 -12.37 -19.62
N ALA A 56 -7.04 -11.88 -19.27
CA ALA A 56 -8.31 -12.19 -19.92
C ALA A 56 -8.91 -10.95 -20.58
N ASP A 57 -9.53 -11.13 -21.75
CA ASP A 57 -10.30 -10.06 -22.42
C ASP A 57 -11.55 -9.72 -21.62
N ARG A 58 -11.39 -8.81 -20.66
CA ARG A 58 -12.48 -8.29 -19.85
C ARG A 58 -12.87 -6.91 -20.35
N LYS A 59 -14.13 -6.80 -20.80
CA LYS A 59 -14.79 -5.51 -20.97
C LYS A 59 -15.20 -4.98 -19.60
N THR A 60 -15.36 -3.66 -19.48
CA THR A 60 -15.87 -3.03 -18.26
C THR A 60 -17.21 -3.66 -17.87
N VAL A 61 -17.26 -4.25 -16.68
CA VAL A 61 -18.47 -4.85 -16.11
C VAL A 61 -19.14 -3.82 -15.22
N LEU A 62 -20.34 -3.39 -15.60
CA LEU A 62 -21.15 -2.48 -14.78
C LEU A 62 -22.08 -3.28 -13.87
N ARG A 63 -22.21 -2.83 -12.62
CA ARG A 63 -23.24 -3.30 -11.69
C ARG A 63 -24.51 -2.46 -11.91
N PRO A 64 -25.72 -3.06 -11.93
CA PRO A 64 -26.96 -2.29 -11.98
C PRO A 64 -27.10 -1.42 -10.74
N ASP A 65 -27.73 -0.25 -10.88
CA ASP A 65 -28.02 0.64 -9.75
C ASP A 65 -29.27 0.17 -8.98
N VAL A 66 -29.10 -0.92 -8.23
CA VAL A 66 -30.12 -1.49 -7.35
C VAL A 66 -29.58 -1.46 -5.94
N ALA A 67 -30.40 -0.98 -5.00
CA ALA A 67 -30.08 -0.96 -3.58
C ALA A 67 -30.20 -2.38 -3.00
N GLU A 68 -29.25 -2.74 -2.14
CA GLU A 68 -29.24 -4.01 -1.40
C GLU A 68 -29.33 -3.70 0.09
N GLU A 69 -29.83 -4.66 0.87
CA GLU A 69 -29.86 -4.54 2.32
C GLU A 69 -28.43 -4.48 2.89
N GLY A 70 -28.20 -3.56 3.83
CA GLY A 70 -26.90 -3.42 4.48
C GLY A 70 -26.55 -4.64 5.34
N THR A 71 -25.25 -4.85 5.58
CA THR A 71 -24.80 -5.90 6.50
C THR A 71 -25.09 -5.51 7.95
N ASP A 72 -25.46 -6.49 8.78
CA ASP A 72 -25.65 -6.31 10.22
C ASP A 72 -24.45 -5.60 10.88
N ARG A 73 -24.74 -4.56 11.66
CA ARG A 73 -23.72 -3.71 12.26
C ARG A 73 -22.91 -4.45 13.33
N ASP A 74 -23.56 -5.26 14.16
CA ASP A 74 -22.87 -5.98 15.23
C ASP A 74 -21.86 -6.98 14.64
N ARG A 75 -22.23 -7.61 13.52
CA ARG A 75 -21.32 -8.42 12.71
C ARG A 75 -20.14 -7.63 12.15
N LEU A 76 -20.36 -6.43 11.60
CA LEU A 76 -19.28 -5.58 11.08
C LEU A 76 -18.30 -5.15 12.18
N PHE A 77 -18.81 -4.91 13.40
CA PHE A 77 -18.01 -4.44 14.53
C PHE A 77 -17.26 -5.54 15.29
N LYS A 78 -17.40 -6.80 14.91
CA LYS A 78 -16.81 -7.94 15.62
C LYS A 78 -15.28 -7.85 15.79
N ASN A 79 -14.60 -7.24 14.82
CA ASN A 79 -13.13 -7.12 14.80
C ASN A 79 -12.64 -5.68 15.04
N VAL A 80 -13.53 -4.76 15.42
CA VAL A 80 -13.14 -3.36 15.67
C VAL A 80 -12.39 -3.27 17.00
N PRO A 81 -11.13 -2.79 17.03
CA PRO A 81 -10.34 -2.77 18.26
C PRO A 81 -10.90 -1.83 19.33
N GLU A 82 -11.26 -0.60 18.94
CA GLU A 82 -11.90 0.38 19.82
C GLU A 82 -13.16 0.92 19.17
N LYS A 83 -14.25 0.98 19.95
CA LYS A 83 -15.55 1.48 19.50
C LYS A 83 -16.17 2.38 20.55
N ASP A 84 -16.88 3.40 20.11
CA ASP A 84 -17.68 4.27 20.97
C ASP A 84 -18.95 4.69 20.23
N ASN A 85 -20.11 4.60 20.89
CA ASN A 85 -21.41 5.03 20.36
C ASN A 85 -21.68 4.67 18.88
N TYR A 86 -21.35 3.43 18.47
CA TYR A 86 -21.46 2.90 17.10
C TYR A 86 -20.47 3.46 16.07
N TYR A 87 -19.37 4.07 16.52
CA TYR A 87 -18.26 4.52 15.68
C TYR A 87 -17.01 3.70 15.96
N ILE A 88 -16.16 3.57 14.93
CA ILE A 88 -14.78 3.10 15.10
C ILE A 88 -13.99 4.26 15.70
N LYS A 89 -13.44 4.04 16.89
CA LYS A 89 -12.68 5.05 17.59
C LYS A 89 -11.23 5.00 17.13
N VAL A 90 -10.70 6.14 16.71
CA VAL A 90 -9.30 6.32 16.27
C VAL A 90 -8.72 7.58 16.91
N PRO A 91 -7.38 7.72 17.01
CA PRO A 91 -6.76 8.98 17.41
C PRO A 91 -7.23 10.14 16.52
N ALA A 92 -7.39 11.32 17.12
CA ALA A 92 -7.80 12.50 16.39
C ALA A 92 -6.75 12.90 15.34
N ILE A 93 -7.19 13.19 14.12
CA ILE A 93 -6.32 13.68 13.05
C ILE A 93 -6.14 15.19 13.25
N LEU A 94 -4.98 15.60 13.75
CA LEU A 94 -4.56 16.99 13.90
C LEU A 94 -3.45 17.29 12.87
N ASP A 95 -3.38 18.52 12.36
CA ASP A 95 -2.47 18.93 11.27
C ASP A 95 -0.98 18.61 11.54
N ASP A 96 -0.58 18.49 12.81
CA ASP A 96 0.81 18.21 13.22
C ASP A 96 1.04 16.78 13.73
N GLY A 97 0.36 15.77 13.18
CA GLY A 97 0.71 14.36 13.40
C GLY A 97 0.72 13.94 14.88
N GLY A 98 -0.20 14.49 15.67
CA GLY A 98 -0.26 14.29 17.12
C GLY A 98 -0.71 12.88 17.50
N ASN A 99 0.20 12.12 18.13
CA ASN A 99 -0.22 11.04 19.04
C ASN A 99 -1.02 11.68 20.18
N ALA A 100 -2.28 11.30 20.33
CA ALA A 100 -2.99 11.39 21.60
C ALA A 100 -2.56 10.22 22.51
#